data_AF-A0AAE1CJF3-F1
#
_entry.id   AF-A0AAE1CJF3-F1
#
_cell.length_a   1.000
_cell.length_b   1.000
_cell.length_c   1.000
_cell.angle_alpha   90.00
_cell.angle_beta   90.00
_cell.angle_gamma   90.00
#
_symmetry.space_group_name_H-M   'P 1'
#
loop_
_entity.id
_entity.type
_entity.pdbx_description
1 polymer ?
#
loop_
_entity_poly.entity_id
_entity_poly.type
_entity_poly.pdbx_seq_one_letter_code
_entity_poly.pdbx_strand_id
1 'polypeptide(L)'
;MAVVEFRRGSRSVFFKPSHQPEEGEFLKKTFSIETLPTSRTQPRGIPSLKRADIIKILCPMMPESRRTFWNNLPSNDTSLDLIDNFV
;
A
#
# COMPACT_ATOMS: atom_id res chain seq x y z
N MET A 1 -25.22 -13.66 -10.39
CA MET A 1 -23.81 -13.61 -9.93
C MET A 1 -23.12 -12.56 -10.78
N ALA A 2 -22.67 -11.45 -10.21
CA ALA A 2 -21.98 -10.41 -10.96
C ALA A 2 -20.50 -10.79 -11.09
N VAL A 3 -19.96 -10.78 -12.31
CA VAL A 3 -18.54 -11.03 -12.57
C VAL A 3 -17.86 -9.70 -12.84
N VAL A 4 -16.75 -9.44 -12.17
CA VAL A 4 -15.91 -8.26 -12.38
C VAL A 4 -14.48 -8.74 -12.63
N GLU A 5 -13.88 -8.33 -13.74
CA GLU A 5 -12.53 -8.72 -14.15
C GLU A 5 -11.66 -7.47 -14.33
N PHE A 6 -10.52 -7.46 -13.66
CA PHE A 6 -9.49 -6.44 -13.81
C PHE A 6 -8.27 -7.07 -14.48
N ARG A 7 -7.90 -6.56 -15.64
CA ARG A 7 -6.71 -7.02 -16.37
C ARG A 7 -5.52 -6.14 -16.03
N ARG A 8 -4.44 -6.76 -15.56
CA ARG A 8 -3.18 -6.06 -15.28
C ARG A 8 -2.68 -5.39 -16.57
N GLY A 9 -2.47 -4.08 -16.52
CA GLY A 9 -2.04 -3.28 -17.68
C GLY A 9 -3.20 -2.72 -18.53
N SER A 10 -4.46 -3.02 -18.20
CA SER A 10 -5.62 -2.41 -18.86
C SER A 10 -6.13 -1.18 -18.09
N ARG A 11 -6.74 -0.24 -18.82
CA ARG A 11 -7.52 0.89 -18.28
C ARG A 11 -9.00 0.57 -18.09
N SER A 12 -9.45 -0.58 -18.62
CA SER A 12 -10.84 -1.01 -18.58
C SER A 12 -11.09 -2.08 -17.51
N VAL A 13 -12.26 -1.98 -16.87
CA VAL A 13 -12.90 -3.02 -16.07
C VAL A 13 -13.93 -3.69 -16.96
N PHE A 14 -13.94 -5.01 -16.96
CA PHE A 14 -15.02 -5.79 -17.54
C PHE A 14 -15.97 -6.15 -16.40
N PHE A 15 -17.25 -5.83 -16.56
CA PHE A 15 -18.26 -6.23 -15.58
C PHE A 15 -19.49 -6.78 -16.29
N LYS A 16 -20.11 -7.81 -15.68
CA LYS A 16 -21.27 -8.49 -16.25
C LYS A 16 -22.42 -8.47 -15.25
N PRO A 17 -23.31 -7.45 -15.30
CA PRO A 17 -24.48 -7.37 -14.43
C PRO A 17 -25.62 -8.27 -14.93
N SER A 18 -25.67 -8.58 -16.23
CA SER A 18 -26.72 -9.40 -16.87
C SER A 18 -26.14 -10.37 -17.91
N HIS A 19 -26.92 -10.85 -18.91
CA HIS A 19 -26.39 -11.74 -19.96
C HIS A 19 -25.40 -11.07 -20.91
N GLN A 20 -25.40 -9.73 -20.96
CA GLN A 20 -24.48 -8.93 -21.76
C GLN A 20 -23.32 -8.39 -20.91
N PRO A 21 -22.06 -8.53 -21.36
CA PRO A 21 -20.91 -7.93 -20.71
C PRO A 21 -20.81 -6.42 -21.04
N GLU A 22 -20.40 -5.63 -20.06
CA GLU A 22 -20.14 -4.19 -20.17
C GLU A 22 -18.67 -3.89 -19.83
N GLU A 23 -18.13 -2.82 -20.42
CA GLU A 23 -16.78 -2.32 -20.17
C GLU A 23 -16.82 -0.88 -19.66
N GLY A 24 -15.99 -0.55 -18.68
CA GLY A 24 -15.88 0.81 -18.13
C GLY A 24 -14.43 1.20 -17.84
N GLU A 25 -14.08 2.48 -17.98
CA GLU A 25 -12.75 3.00 -17.62
C GLU A 25 -12.72 3.37 -16.14
N PHE A 26 -11.78 2.80 -15.37
CA PHE A 26 -11.67 3.04 -13.92
C PHE A 26 -10.59 4.06 -13.54
N LEU A 27 -9.79 4.49 -14.52
CA LEU A 27 -8.74 5.48 -14.34
C LEU A 27 -9.22 6.85 -14.83
N LYS A 28 -8.78 7.92 -14.15
CA LYS A 28 -9.04 9.28 -14.61
C LYS A 28 -8.29 9.52 -15.94
N LYS A 29 -8.85 10.36 -16.82
CA LYS A 29 -8.21 10.74 -18.10
C LYS A 29 -6.79 11.30 -17.92
N THR A 30 -6.52 11.95 -16.78
CA THR A 30 -5.21 12.52 -16.43
C THR A 30 -4.19 11.50 -15.92
N PHE A 31 -4.61 10.26 -15.63
CA PHE A 31 -3.71 9.23 -15.14
C PHE A 31 -2.96 8.58 -16.31
N SER A 32 -1.62 8.71 -16.32
CA SER A 32 -0.75 8.05 -17.29
C SER A 32 -0.24 6.71 -16.74
N ILE A 33 -0.40 5.64 -17.52
CA ILE A 33 0.15 4.31 -17.19
C ILE A 33 1.66 4.24 -17.44
N GLU A 34 2.21 5.14 -18.27
CA GLU A 34 3.64 5.14 -18.61
C GLU A 34 4.52 5.37 -17.37
N THR A 35 4.02 6.11 -16.39
CA THR A 35 4.64 6.28 -15.06
C THR A 35 4.20 5.16 -14.12
N LEU A 36 4.73 3.96 -14.34
CA LEU A 36 4.59 2.89 -13.35
C LEU A 36 5.40 3.27 -12.09
N PRO A 37 4.84 3.08 -10.88
CA PRO A 37 5.60 3.28 -9.66
C PRO A 37 6.79 2.31 -9.64
N THR A 38 7.95 2.79 -9.21
CA THR A 38 9.15 1.97 -9.11
C THR A 38 8.88 0.76 -8.21
N SER A 39 9.18 -0.43 -8.72
CA SER A 39 9.04 -1.66 -7.93
C SER A 39 9.95 -1.59 -6.72
N ARG A 40 9.39 -1.90 -5.55
CA ARG A 40 10.14 -1.85 -4.29
C ARG A 40 10.95 -3.13 -4.14
N THR A 41 12.27 -3.01 -4.16
CA THR A 41 13.20 -4.13 -3.95
C THR A 41 13.43 -4.43 -2.47
N GLN A 42 13.14 -3.46 -1.59
CA GLN A 42 13.35 -3.57 -0.16
C GLN A 42 12.10 -3.10 0.61
N PRO A 43 11.87 -3.68 1.82
CA PRO A 43 10.82 -3.20 2.69
C PRO A 43 11.10 -1.75 3.10
N ARG A 44 10.04 -0.93 3.14
CA ARG A 44 10.13 0.51 3.44
C ARG A 44 10.91 0.78 4.72
N GLY A 45 10.57 0.04 5.76
CA GLY A 45 10.99 0.31 7.13
C GLY A 45 10.46 1.63 7.69
N ILE A 46 11.00 2.00 8.85
CA ILE A 46 10.87 3.31 9.48
C ILE A 46 12.25 3.77 9.97
N PRO A 47 12.44 5.08 10.24
CA PRO A 47 13.68 5.55 10.86
C PRO A 47 14.01 4.80 12.15
N SER A 48 15.29 4.50 12.35
CA SER A 48 15.81 3.71 13.47
C SER A 48 15.44 4.32 14.82
N LEU A 49 15.55 5.64 14.95
CA LEU A 49 15.16 6.40 16.14
C LEU A 49 13.67 6.21 16.48
N LYS A 50 12.79 6.35 15.48
CA LYS A 50 11.35 6.18 15.65
C LYS A 50 10.99 4.75 16.05
N ARG A 51 11.67 3.75 15.49
CA ARG A 51 11.49 2.35 15.89
C ARG A 51 11.87 2.14 17.35
N ALA A 52 13.01 2.69 17.78
CA ALA A 52 13.46 2.58 19.17
C ALA A 52 12.44 3.21 20.14
N ASP A 53 11.89 4.38 19.80
CA ASP A 53 10.87 5.05 20.61
C ASP A 53 9.57 4.25 20.70
N ILE A 54 9.11 3.67 19.58
CA ILE A 54 7.92 2.80 19.57
C ILE A 54 8.13 1.56 20.45
N ILE A 55 9.31 0.93 20.37
CA ILE A 55 9.64 -0.24 21.20
C ILE A 55 9.72 0.14 22.68
N LYS A 56 10.31 1.29 23.01
CA LYS A 56 10.51 1.71 24.38
C LYS A 56 9.21 2.20 25.05
N ILE A 57 8.40 2.97 24.32
CA ILE A 57 7.24 3.68 24.88
C ILE A 57 5.95 2.90 24.64
N LEU A 58 5.70 2.48 23.41
CA LEU A 58 4.40 1.94 23.00
C LEU A 58 4.30 0.43 23.21
N CYS A 59 5.35 -0.35 22.93
CA CYS A 59 5.29 -1.81 23.07
C CYS A 59 4.95 -2.29 24.49
N PRO A 60 5.42 -1.67 25.60
CA PRO A 60 5.02 -2.06 26.95
C PRO A 60 3.51 -1.91 27.20
N MET A 61 2.85 -0.97 26.53
CA MET A 61 1.41 -0.72 26.62
C MET A 61 0.58 -1.65 25.70
N MET A 62 1.24 -2.36 24.78
CA MET A 62 0.58 -3.27 23.84
C MET A 62 0.48 -4.70 24.37
N PRO A 63 -0.57 -5.44 23.99
CA PRO A 63 -0.61 -6.89 24.13
C PRO A 63 0.57 -7.55 23.43
N GLU A 64 1.06 -8.66 23.97
CA GLU A 64 2.27 -9.34 23.50
C GLU A 64 2.19 -9.75 22.03
N SER A 65 1.02 -10.19 21.56
CA SER A 65 0.75 -10.51 20.16
C SER A 65 1.04 -9.37 19.18
N ARG A 66 0.96 -8.11 19.63
CA ARG A 66 1.20 -6.92 18.81
C ARG A 66 2.63 -6.41 18.87
N ARG A 67 3.42 -6.86 19.86
CA ARG A 67 4.82 -6.42 20.03
C ARG A 67 5.73 -7.03 18.96
N THR A 68 5.47 -8.28 18.56
CA THR A 68 6.26 -9.02 17.57
C THR A 68 6.40 -8.26 16.25
N PHE A 69 5.34 -7.56 15.82
CA PHE A 69 5.38 -6.73 14.62
C PHE A 69 6.45 -5.63 14.72
N TRP A 70 6.43 -4.82 15.79
CA TRP A 70 7.35 -3.69 15.96
C TRP A 70 8.79 -4.13 16.20
N ASN A 71 8.99 -5.26 16.87
CA ASN A 71 10.30 -5.86 17.07
C ASN A 71 10.92 -6.36 15.77
N ASN A 72 10.12 -6.80 14.79
CA ASN A 72 10.59 -7.33 13.51
C ASN A 72 10.50 -6.33 12.35
N LEU A 73 9.95 -5.13 12.58
CA LEU A 73 9.81 -4.12 11.55
C LEU A 73 11.21 -3.61 11.11
N PRO A 74 11.56 -3.62 9.82
CA PRO A 74 12.88 -3.20 9.37
C PRO A 74 13.10 -1.70 9.62
N SER A 75 14.34 -1.32 9.90
CA SER A 75 14.75 0.08 10.01
C SER A 75 15.27 0.57 8.67
N ASN A 76 14.93 1.80 8.30
CA ASN A 76 15.45 2.47 7.12
C ASN A 76 15.45 3.99 7.35
N ASP A 77 16.62 4.57 7.57
CA ASP A 77 16.76 6.00 7.86
C ASP A 77 16.53 6.89 6.62
N THR A 78 16.53 6.30 5.42
CA THR A 78 16.15 7.01 4.17
C THR A 78 14.64 7.05 3.95
N SER A 79 13.86 6.33 4.77
CA SER A 79 12.40 6.34 4.64
C SER A 79 11.82 7.60 5.25
N LEU A 80 11.19 8.44 4.41
CA LEU A 80 10.42 9.61 4.86
C LEU A 80 9.19 9.15 5.65
N ASP A 81 8.61 10.00 6.51
CA ASP A 81 7.33 9.66 7.11
C ASP A 81 6.20 9.75 6.07
N LEU A 82 5.19 8.88 6.15
CA LEU A 82 4.03 8.99 5.25
C LEU A 82 3.15 10.19 5.61
N ILE A 83 3.23 10.67 6.85
CA ILE A 83 2.46 11.84 7.30
C ILE A 83 3.00 13.12 6.65
N ASP A 84 4.29 13.19 6.36
CA ASP A 84 4.92 14.37 5.74
C ASP A 84 4.69 14.44 4.22
N ASN A 85 4.07 13.42 3.62
CA ASN A 85 3.80 13.35 2.18
C ASN A 85 2.41 13.89 1.79
N PHE A 86 1.66 14.49 2.71
CA PHE A 86 0.43 15.23 2.40
C PHE A 86 0.79 16.70 2.10
N VAL A 87 1.36 16.94 0.92
CA VAL A 87 1.42 18.27 0.28
C VAL A 87 0.55 18.24 -0.95
#